data_AF-A0A378WK81-F1
#
_entry.id   AF-A0A378WK81-F1
#
_cell.length_a   1.000
_cell.length_b   1.000
_cell.length_c   1.000
_cell.angle_alpha   90.00
_cell.angle_beta   90.00
_cell.angle_gamma   90.00
#
_symmetry.space_group_name_H-M   'P 1'
#
loop_
_entity.id
_entity.type
_entity.pdbx_description
1 polymer ?
#
loop_
_entity_poly.entity_id
_entity_poly.type
_entity_poly.pdbx_seq_one_letter_code
_entity_poly.pdbx_strand_id
1 'polypeptide(L)'
;MVREQEWGPKRESERVEIKFYGTYYFVQTVNAAVQTGSFGYSFGDHFNEGLIAYVEPFRRWSALHVFLEYMIDTILVEDLDRAMRAHYVRKSRCSRPEYCYSDPAWMLGTSLMKSHGYDVRVITDELDKWVEHGTGGCCRDTSYDPSDQPDWDLWEEVSPDDYYRLVDQLAEECFYVLFANRSFLRRFHECIADHIRMIDIVDADSEESRFLRETPNGAAVRRAAIPEWVKRAAFFRERGRCAFCERDLGGSHSPMNRCQYDHMVPISHGGLNDVSNIQLLCEDCNNRKGAQIMETSRIYERWYPTDRRRS
;
A
#
# COMPACT_ATOMS: atom_id res chain seq x y z
N MET A 1 -30.86 -25.77 -6.74
CA MET A 1 -30.43 -25.79 -5.32
C MET A 1 -28.96 -25.43 -5.29
N VAL A 2 -28.65 -24.15 -5.09
CA VAL A 2 -27.27 -23.68 -4.92
C VAL A 2 -26.91 -23.99 -3.47
N ARG A 3 -25.87 -24.80 -3.25
CA ARG A 3 -25.36 -25.06 -1.90
C ARG A 3 -24.83 -23.74 -1.34
N GLU A 4 -25.46 -23.27 -0.27
CA GLU A 4 -24.88 -22.28 0.64
C GLU A 4 -23.49 -22.81 1.03
N GLN A 5 -22.44 -22.12 0.60
CA GLN A 5 -21.09 -22.45 1.01
C GLN A 5 -20.98 -22.09 2.49
N GLU A 6 -20.77 -23.13 3.27
CA GLU A 6 -20.84 -23.18 4.72
C GLU A 6 -19.91 -22.15 5.38
N TRP A 7 -20.47 -21.44 6.36
CA TRP A 7 -19.77 -20.60 7.33
C TRP A 7 -18.90 -21.46 8.27
N GLY A 8 -17.85 -22.08 7.73
CA GLY A 8 -16.79 -22.71 8.52
C GLY A 8 -15.86 -21.67 9.18
N PRO A 9 -15.09 -22.05 10.21
CA PRO A 9 -14.06 -21.18 10.76
C PRO A 9 -13.08 -20.75 9.65
N LYS A 10 -12.76 -19.44 9.61
CA LYS A 10 -11.79 -18.88 8.65
C LYS A 10 -10.52 -19.71 8.62
N ARG A 11 -10.07 -20.10 7.42
CA ARG A 11 -8.80 -20.84 7.23
C ARG A 11 -7.64 -19.99 7.73
N GLU A 12 -6.55 -20.60 8.17
CA GLU A 12 -5.35 -19.88 8.64
C GLU A 12 -4.79 -18.95 7.56
N SER A 13 -4.89 -19.34 6.28
CA SER A 13 -4.59 -18.52 5.11
C SER A 13 -5.49 -17.30 4.87
N GLU A 14 -6.52 -17.09 5.69
CA GLU A 14 -7.43 -15.91 5.63
C GLU A 14 -7.14 -14.91 6.76
N ARG A 15 -6.03 -15.10 7.48
CA ARG A 15 -5.58 -14.22 8.56
C ARG A 15 -4.17 -13.76 8.24
N VAL A 16 -3.98 -12.45 8.40
CA VAL A 16 -2.65 -11.82 8.39
C VAL A 16 -2.38 -11.31 9.80
N GLU A 17 -1.17 -11.55 10.29
CA GLU A 17 -0.68 -10.91 11.52
C GLU A 17 -0.16 -9.53 11.14
N ILE A 18 -0.72 -8.46 11.69
CA ILE A 18 -0.28 -7.08 11.41
C ILE A 18 0.67 -6.65 12.53
N LYS A 19 1.94 -6.38 12.20
CA LYS A 19 2.97 -5.99 13.18
C LYS A 19 2.98 -4.51 13.49
N PHE A 20 2.49 -3.66 12.58
CA PHE A 20 2.47 -2.19 12.72
C PHE A 20 3.86 -1.54 12.88
N TYR A 21 4.94 -2.27 12.61
CA TYR A 21 6.31 -1.76 12.69
C TYR A 21 6.75 -1.20 11.33
N GLY A 22 6.96 0.12 11.26
CA GLY A 22 7.24 0.82 10.00
C GLY A 22 6.01 1.04 9.09
N THR A 23 4.91 0.34 9.31
CA THR A 23 3.67 0.43 8.52
C THR A 23 3.17 1.85 8.35
N TYR A 24 3.12 2.63 9.45
CA TYR A 24 2.64 4.02 9.37
C TYR A 24 3.59 4.94 8.61
N TYR A 25 4.89 4.64 8.55
CA TYR A 25 5.83 5.39 7.72
C TYR A 25 5.46 5.22 6.24
N PHE A 26 5.29 3.97 5.78
CA PHE A 26 4.87 3.68 4.40
C PHE A 26 3.48 4.25 4.09
N VAL A 27 2.50 4.07 4.97
CA VAL A 27 1.14 4.62 4.80
C VAL A 27 1.18 6.13 4.59
N GLN A 28 1.99 6.87 5.36
CA GLN A 28 2.10 8.33 5.21
C GLN A 28 2.79 8.71 3.90
N THR A 29 3.90 8.05 3.56
CA THR A 29 4.64 8.31 2.32
C THR A 29 3.78 8.03 1.09
N VAL A 30 3.10 6.88 1.06
CA VAL A 30 2.20 6.47 -0.02
C VAL A 30 1.00 7.42 -0.12
N ASN A 31 0.40 7.81 1.00
CA ASN A 31 -0.69 8.78 0.99
C ASN A 31 -0.22 10.14 0.44
N ALA A 32 0.97 10.62 0.81
CA ALA A 32 1.53 11.85 0.27
C ALA A 32 1.76 11.76 -1.25
N ALA A 33 2.33 10.64 -1.72
CA ALA A 33 2.54 10.35 -3.15
C ALA A 33 1.23 10.37 -3.95
N VAL A 34 0.18 9.72 -3.44
CA VAL A 34 -1.16 9.70 -4.07
C VAL A 34 -1.83 11.08 -4.07
N GLN A 35 -1.66 11.88 -3.00
CA GLN A 35 -2.20 13.23 -2.98
C GLN A 35 -1.53 14.12 -4.04
N THR A 36 -0.21 14.05 -4.17
CA THR A 36 0.55 14.85 -5.15
C THR A 36 0.49 14.28 -6.57
N GLY A 37 0.14 13.01 -6.74
CA GLY A 37 0.20 12.31 -8.02
C GLY A 37 1.64 12.00 -8.46
N SER A 38 2.57 11.91 -7.51
CA SER A 38 3.99 11.69 -7.77
C SER A 38 4.42 10.32 -7.25
N PHE A 39 4.62 9.36 -8.16
CA PHE A 39 4.95 7.96 -7.84
C PHE A 39 6.41 7.58 -8.12
N GLY A 40 7.26 8.58 -8.39
CA GLY A 40 8.63 8.36 -8.86
C GLY A 40 8.68 8.17 -10.38
N TYR A 41 9.87 8.33 -10.94
CA TYR A 41 10.09 8.34 -12.40
C TYR A 41 9.83 6.98 -13.06
N SER A 42 10.06 5.89 -12.33
CA SER A 42 9.96 4.51 -12.85
C SER A 42 8.57 3.89 -12.71
N PHE A 43 7.59 4.60 -12.14
CA PHE A 43 6.26 4.03 -11.95
C PHE A 43 5.57 3.73 -13.29
N GLY A 44 5.77 4.57 -14.31
CA GLY A 44 5.21 4.32 -15.63
C GLY A 44 5.69 2.99 -16.22
N ASP A 45 6.99 2.71 -16.11
CA ASP A 45 7.58 1.46 -16.59
C ASP A 45 7.05 0.27 -15.78
N HIS A 46 7.08 0.35 -14.44
CA HIS A 46 6.50 -0.67 -13.56
C HIS A 46 5.03 -0.95 -13.88
N PHE A 47 4.23 0.10 -14.10
CA PHE A 47 2.81 -0.02 -14.43
C PHE A 47 2.60 -0.70 -15.78
N ASN A 48 3.41 -0.36 -16.79
CA ASN A 48 3.32 -0.97 -18.12
C ASN A 48 3.77 -2.44 -18.11
N GLU A 49 4.88 -2.75 -17.45
CA GLU A 49 5.38 -4.13 -17.30
C GLU A 49 4.42 -5.01 -16.47
N GLY A 50 3.77 -4.42 -15.46
CA GLY A 50 2.82 -5.08 -14.58
C GLY A 50 1.35 -4.90 -14.98
N LEU A 51 1.05 -4.45 -16.20
CA LEU A 51 -0.27 -3.96 -16.59
C LEU A 51 -1.39 -4.96 -16.31
N ILE A 52 -1.14 -6.24 -16.57
CA ILE A 52 -2.09 -7.34 -16.32
C ILE A 52 -2.62 -7.33 -14.88
N ALA A 53 -1.78 -7.00 -13.90
CA ALA A 53 -2.15 -6.98 -12.49
C ALA A 53 -3.14 -5.84 -12.14
N TYR A 54 -3.21 -4.81 -12.98
CA TYR A 54 -4.15 -3.69 -12.85
C TYR A 54 -5.44 -3.90 -13.65
N VAL A 55 -5.36 -4.50 -14.85
CA VAL A 55 -6.51 -4.60 -15.77
C VAL A 55 -7.35 -5.86 -15.58
N GLU A 56 -6.76 -6.95 -15.06
CA GLU A 56 -7.48 -8.18 -14.77
C GLU A 56 -8.55 -7.94 -13.67
N PRO A 57 -9.82 -8.34 -13.90
CA PRO A 57 -10.91 -7.94 -13.03
C PRO A 57 -10.90 -8.68 -11.69
N PHE A 58 -10.94 -7.92 -10.60
CA PHE A 58 -11.13 -8.38 -9.22
C PHE A 58 -10.13 -9.48 -8.83
N ARG A 59 -8.84 -9.22 -9.06
CA ARG A 59 -7.77 -10.01 -8.46
C ARG A 59 -7.86 -9.96 -6.93
N ARG A 60 -7.42 -11.03 -6.27
CA ARG A 60 -7.35 -11.10 -4.80
C ARG A 60 -6.26 -10.18 -4.27
N TRP A 61 -5.09 -10.28 -4.88
CA TRP A 61 -4.04 -9.27 -4.76
C TRP A 61 -4.42 -8.07 -5.62
N SER A 62 -4.99 -7.06 -4.96
CA SER A 62 -5.62 -5.92 -5.64
C SER A 62 -4.60 -5.02 -6.33
N ALA A 63 -5.04 -4.16 -7.23
CA ALA A 63 -4.20 -3.11 -7.82
C ALA A 63 -3.50 -2.24 -6.75
N LEU A 64 -4.18 -2.00 -5.61
CA LEU A 64 -3.55 -1.29 -4.48
C LEU A 64 -2.39 -2.08 -3.84
N HIS A 65 -2.43 -3.41 -3.79
CA HIS A 65 -1.31 -4.19 -3.24
C HIS A 65 -0.11 -4.10 -4.16
N VAL A 66 -0.30 -4.29 -5.46
CA VAL A 66 0.77 -4.15 -6.48
C VAL A 66 1.45 -2.78 -6.40
N PHE A 67 0.64 -1.72 -6.30
CA PHE A 67 1.16 -0.37 -6.11
C PHE A 67 1.92 -0.21 -4.79
N LEU A 68 1.43 -0.81 -3.69
CA LEU A 68 2.11 -0.75 -2.40
C LEU A 68 3.44 -1.49 -2.43
N GLU A 69 3.52 -2.66 -3.05
CA GLU A 69 4.77 -3.40 -3.25
C GLU A 69 5.80 -2.54 -3.97
N TYR A 70 5.42 -1.93 -5.09
CA TYR A 70 6.29 -1.00 -5.82
C TYR A 70 6.78 0.15 -4.94
N MET A 71 5.87 0.81 -4.21
CA MET A 71 6.24 1.95 -3.38
C MET A 71 7.15 1.55 -2.21
N ILE A 72 6.87 0.40 -1.58
CA ILE A 72 7.68 -0.13 -0.47
C ILE A 72 9.06 -0.51 -0.98
N ASP A 73 9.14 -1.28 -2.06
CA ASP A 73 10.39 -1.70 -2.69
C ASP A 73 11.25 -0.49 -3.11
N THR A 74 10.64 0.49 -3.79
CA THR A 74 11.33 1.73 -4.18
C THR A 74 11.93 2.45 -2.96
N ILE A 75 11.16 2.58 -1.87
CA ILE A 75 11.64 3.24 -0.64
C ILE A 75 12.78 2.46 0.02
N LEU A 76 12.70 1.12 0.01
CA LEU A 76 13.74 0.28 0.61
C LEU A 76 15.03 0.30 -0.21
N VAL A 77 14.92 0.27 -1.53
CA VAL A 77 16.05 0.43 -2.45
C VAL A 77 16.68 1.81 -2.26
N GLU A 78 15.89 2.88 -2.21
CA GLU A 78 16.39 4.24 -1.96
C GLU A 78 17.10 4.38 -0.60
N ASP A 79 16.60 3.71 0.45
CA ASP A 79 17.25 3.71 1.76
C ASP A 79 18.55 2.91 1.77
N LEU A 80 18.62 1.77 1.09
CA LEU A 80 19.89 1.04 0.88
C LEU A 80 20.90 1.92 0.16
N ASP A 81 20.48 2.56 -0.92
CA ASP A 81 21.28 3.49 -1.71
C ASP A 81 21.78 4.67 -0.89
N ARG A 82 20.93 5.24 -0.03
CA ARG A 82 21.30 6.27 0.95
C ARG A 82 22.35 5.72 1.91
N ALA A 83 22.11 4.54 2.47
CA ALA A 83 22.99 3.93 3.44
C ALA A 83 24.38 3.65 2.84
N MET A 84 24.46 3.16 1.60
CA MET A 84 25.72 2.91 0.89
C MET A 84 26.51 4.18 0.56
N ARG A 85 25.83 5.31 0.35
CA ARG A 85 26.46 6.63 0.08
C ARG A 85 26.79 7.42 1.34
N ALA A 86 26.26 7.04 2.49
CA ALA A 86 26.57 7.70 3.74
C ALA A 86 28.03 7.45 4.14
N HIS A 87 28.60 8.40 4.88
CA HIS A 87 29.96 8.30 5.37
C HIS A 87 29.92 7.69 6.77
N TYR A 88 30.71 6.64 7.03
CA TYR A 88 30.76 6.02 8.35
C TYR A 88 32.15 6.11 8.99
N VAL A 89 32.17 5.98 10.31
CA VAL A 89 33.38 5.78 11.12
C VAL A 89 33.21 4.55 12.00
N ARG A 90 34.29 3.79 12.20
CA ARG A 90 34.28 2.63 13.10
C ARG A 90 34.15 3.08 14.55
N LYS A 91 33.23 2.46 15.31
CA LYS A 91 33.07 2.67 16.75
C LYS A 91 34.36 2.47 17.54
N SER A 92 35.18 1.50 17.12
CA SER A 92 36.48 1.22 17.74
C SER A 92 37.48 2.37 17.63
N ARG A 93 37.30 3.30 16.68
CA ARG A 93 38.12 4.50 16.51
C ARG A 93 37.55 5.72 17.23
N CYS A 94 36.32 5.64 17.73
CA CYS A 94 35.69 6.74 18.45
C CYS A 94 36.36 6.99 19.82
N SER A 95 36.19 8.19 20.35
CA SER A 95 36.71 8.56 21.67
C SER A 95 36.06 7.69 22.75
N ARG A 96 36.86 6.97 23.54
CA ARG A 96 36.41 6.04 24.60
C ARG A 96 35.44 4.98 24.06
N PRO A 97 35.91 4.07 23.19
CA PRO A 97 35.04 3.13 22.47
C PRO A 97 34.20 2.23 23.41
N GLU A 98 34.73 1.87 24.57
CA GLU A 98 34.03 1.09 25.61
C GLU A 98 32.81 1.80 26.22
N TYR A 99 32.72 3.13 26.07
CA TYR A 99 31.65 3.98 26.63
C TYR A 99 30.94 4.80 25.54
N CYS A 100 31.10 4.41 24.28
CA CYS A 100 30.53 5.13 23.16
C CYS A 100 29.10 4.68 22.91
N TYR A 101 28.13 5.51 23.36
CA TYR A 101 26.69 5.26 23.21
C TYR A 101 26.10 5.87 21.94
N SER A 102 26.91 6.16 20.92
CA SER A 102 26.40 6.62 19.63
C SER A 102 25.56 5.52 18.98
N ASP A 103 24.45 5.92 18.36
CA ASP A 103 23.62 5.03 17.58
C ASP A 103 24.45 4.38 16.45
N PRO A 104 24.30 3.06 16.22
CA PRO A 104 24.97 2.38 15.12
C PRO A 104 24.55 2.93 13.76
N ALA A 105 25.32 2.58 12.72
CA ALA A 105 24.85 2.70 11.35
C ALA A 105 23.48 2.03 11.21
N TRP A 106 22.58 2.69 10.49
CA TRP A 106 21.18 2.29 10.45
C TRP A 106 20.67 2.23 9.02
N MET A 107 19.91 1.18 8.74
CA MET A 107 19.17 0.97 7.52
C MET A 107 17.77 0.49 7.86
N LEU A 108 16.77 1.07 7.20
CA LEU A 108 15.36 0.75 7.37
C LEU A 108 15.11 -0.72 7.03
N GLY A 109 15.65 -1.20 5.91
CA GLY A 109 15.46 -2.59 5.44
C GLY A 109 15.84 -3.64 6.49
N THR A 110 17.05 -3.56 7.07
CA THR A 110 17.49 -4.49 8.12
C THR A 110 16.64 -4.37 9.38
N SER A 111 16.23 -3.16 9.75
CA SER A 111 15.38 -2.93 10.92
C SER A 111 13.99 -3.55 10.76
N LEU A 112 13.39 -3.39 9.58
CA LEU A 112 12.10 -3.99 9.24
C LEU A 112 12.21 -5.52 9.22
N MET A 113 13.19 -6.08 8.51
CA MET A 113 13.40 -7.53 8.45
C MET A 113 13.57 -8.14 9.84
N LYS A 114 14.42 -7.55 10.69
CA LYS A 114 14.63 -7.99 12.07
C LYS A 114 13.34 -7.94 12.90
N SER A 115 12.59 -6.83 12.83
CA SER A 115 11.30 -6.70 13.55
C SER A 115 10.25 -7.70 13.06
N HIS A 116 10.36 -8.14 11.81
CA HIS A 116 9.46 -9.10 11.19
C HIS A 116 9.90 -10.56 11.39
N GLY A 117 11.02 -10.79 12.07
CA GLY A 117 11.48 -12.12 12.49
C GLY A 117 12.42 -12.80 11.50
N TYR A 118 12.90 -12.09 10.48
CA TYR A 118 13.90 -12.59 9.54
C TYR A 118 15.30 -12.51 10.14
N ASP A 119 16.16 -13.47 9.79
CA ASP A 119 17.55 -13.51 10.24
C ASP A 119 18.40 -12.58 9.38
N VAL A 120 18.74 -11.42 9.93
CA VAL A 120 19.62 -10.42 9.31
C VAL A 120 20.86 -10.15 10.17
N ARG A 121 21.24 -11.12 11.02
CA ARG A 121 22.32 -10.94 12.00
C ARG A 121 23.64 -10.54 11.36
N VAL A 122 24.01 -11.15 10.23
CA VAL A 122 25.28 -10.90 9.56
C VAL A 122 25.46 -9.41 9.25
N ILE A 123 24.50 -8.83 8.52
CA ILE A 123 24.55 -7.41 8.17
C ILE A 123 24.32 -6.51 9.39
N THR A 124 23.46 -6.87 10.36
CA THR A 124 23.27 -6.01 11.55
C THR A 124 24.51 -5.98 12.45
N ASP A 125 25.21 -7.11 12.60
CA ASP A 125 26.44 -7.19 13.37
C ASP A 125 27.56 -6.39 12.69
N GLU A 126 27.56 -6.33 11.36
CA GLU A 126 28.44 -5.42 10.61
C GLU A 126 28.09 -3.97 10.90
N LEU A 127 26.84 -3.54 10.67
CA LEU A 127 26.38 -2.17 10.90
C LEU A 127 26.61 -1.70 12.35
N ASP A 128 26.51 -2.60 13.33
CA ASP A 128 26.76 -2.28 14.74
C ASP A 128 28.19 -1.79 15.04
N LYS A 129 29.16 -2.11 14.17
CA LYS A 129 30.56 -1.66 14.27
C LYS A 129 30.74 -0.21 13.81
N TRP A 130 29.73 0.38 13.17
CA TRP A 130 29.81 1.67 12.50
C TRP A 130 28.89 2.71 13.12
N VAL A 131 29.21 3.98 12.87
CA VAL A 131 28.41 5.15 13.22
C VAL A 131 28.46 6.10 12.02
N GLU A 132 27.34 6.72 11.67
CA GLU A 132 27.33 7.75 10.61
C GLU A 132 28.24 8.92 11.03
N HIS A 133 29.15 9.32 10.14
CA HIS A 133 30.15 10.35 10.39
C HIS A 133 29.50 11.69 10.73
N GLY A 134 30.03 12.37 11.74
CA GLY A 134 29.46 13.61 12.27
C GLY A 134 28.25 13.40 13.18
N THR A 135 27.81 12.17 13.40
CA THR A 135 26.79 11.82 14.39
C THR A 135 27.43 11.32 15.70
N GLY A 136 26.78 11.61 16.83
CA GLY A 136 27.18 11.09 18.14
C GLY A 136 28.39 11.77 18.79
N GLY A 137 28.29 12.00 20.11
CA GLY A 137 29.29 12.78 20.85
C GLY A 137 30.69 12.16 20.88
N CYS A 138 30.80 10.83 21.02
CA CYS A 138 32.09 10.13 21.07
C CYS A 138 32.78 9.97 19.71
N CYS A 139 32.02 10.01 18.61
CA CYS A 139 32.54 9.75 17.27
C CYS A 139 32.77 11.04 16.46
N ARG A 140 32.32 12.19 16.95
CA ARG A 140 32.28 13.48 16.22
C ARG A 140 33.59 13.92 15.59
N ASP A 141 34.72 13.71 16.27
CA ASP A 141 36.04 14.16 15.81
C ASP A 141 36.83 13.04 15.11
N THR A 142 36.21 11.89 14.87
CA THR A 142 36.86 10.76 14.19
C THR A 142 36.96 11.05 12.71
N SER A 143 38.16 10.96 12.14
CA SER A 143 38.37 11.19 10.71
C SER A 143 37.70 10.11 9.85
N TYR A 144 36.91 10.55 8.87
CA TYR A 144 36.36 9.71 7.82
C TYR A 144 37.47 9.16 6.90
N ASP A 145 37.36 7.87 6.54
CA ASP A 145 38.21 7.19 5.58
C ASP A 145 37.33 6.47 4.54
N PRO A 146 37.33 6.89 3.25
CA PRO A 146 36.49 6.28 2.23
C PRO A 146 36.87 4.83 1.89
N SER A 147 38.05 4.36 2.30
CA SER A 147 38.47 2.96 2.14
C SER A 147 38.05 2.05 3.29
N ASP A 148 37.57 2.61 4.40
CA ASP A 148 37.11 1.88 5.58
C ASP A 148 35.61 2.15 5.77
N GLN A 149 34.77 1.36 5.10
CA GLN A 149 33.30 1.45 5.11
C GLN A 149 32.66 0.12 5.55
N PRO A 150 31.36 0.11 5.91
CA PRO A 150 30.63 -1.12 6.12
C PRO A 150 30.73 -2.04 4.91
N ASP A 151 30.86 -3.33 5.17
CA ASP A 151 30.82 -4.35 4.12
C ASP A 151 29.37 -4.51 3.63
N TRP A 152 29.03 -3.81 2.55
CA TRP A 152 27.69 -3.83 1.97
C TRP A 152 27.41 -5.09 1.15
N ASP A 153 28.44 -5.85 0.76
CA ASP A 153 28.26 -7.12 0.05
C ASP A 153 27.54 -8.14 0.95
N LEU A 154 27.60 -7.97 2.28
CA LEU A 154 26.84 -8.76 3.25
C LEU A 154 25.32 -8.60 3.10
N TRP A 155 24.83 -7.55 2.42
CA TRP A 155 23.41 -7.44 2.08
C TRP A 155 22.99 -8.52 1.06
N GLU A 156 23.91 -8.99 0.21
CA GLU A 156 23.65 -10.07 -0.75
C GLU A 156 23.44 -11.44 -0.04
N GLU A 157 23.86 -11.57 1.22
CA GLU A 157 23.58 -12.76 2.03
C GLU A 157 22.12 -12.81 2.52
N VAL A 158 21.41 -11.68 2.46
CA VAL A 158 19.98 -11.65 2.76
C VAL A 158 19.23 -12.38 1.65
N SER A 159 18.48 -13.41 2.04
CA SER A 159 17.65 -14.19 1.12
C SER A 159 16.70 -13.28 0.32
N PRO A 160 16.77 -13.28 -1.03
CA PRO A 160 15.83 -12.53 -1.86
C PRO A 160 14.37 -12.90 -1.58
N ASP A 161 14.10 -14.19 -1.33
CA ASP A 161 12.75 -14.66 -0.99
C ASP A 161 12.24 -14.06 0.32
N ASP A 162 13.11 -13.90 1.33
CA ASP A 162 12.72 -13.31 2.61
C ASP A 162 12.51 -11.80 2.50
N TYR A 163 13.29 -11.13 1.64
CA TYR A 163 13.05 -9.73 1.28
C TYR A 163 11.67 -9.56 0.63
N TYR A 164 11.34 -10.33 -0.41
CA TYR A 164 10.04 -10.18 -1.07
C TYR A 164 8.87 -10.58 -0.15
N ARG A 165 9.02 -11.58 0.71
CA ARG A 165 8.01 -11.88 1.75
C ARG A 165 7.83 -10.74 2.74
N LEU A 166 8.88 -9.99 3.07
CA LEU A 166 8.74 -8.76 3.88
C LEU A 166 7.91 -7.72 3.12
N VAL A 167 8.19 -7.51 1.83
CA VAL A 167 7.46 -6.54 0.99
C VAL A 167 5.98 -6.90 0.93
N ASP A 168 5.64 -8.17 0.66
CA ASP A 168 4.24 -8.67 0.64
C ASP A 168 3.54 -8.41 1.96
N GLN A 169 4.21 -8.72 3.07
CA GLN A 169 3.68 -8.52 4.42
C GLN A 169 3.43 -7.02 4.67
N LEU A 170 4.41 -6.15 4.37
CA LEU A 170 4.24 -4.70 4.53
C LEU A 170 3.14 -4.14 3.64
N ALA A 171 2.95 -4.67 2.43
CA ALA A 171 1.88 -4.30 1.53
C ALA A 171 0.50 -4.66 2.10
N GLU A 172 0.33 -5.87 2.65
CA GLU A 172 -0.90 -6.27 3.38
C GLU A 172 -1.16 -5.36 4.59
N GLU A 173 -0.13 -5.01 5.36
CA GLU A 173 -0.28 -4.11 6.51
C GLU A 173 -0.69 -2.69 6.11
N CYS A 174 -0.10 -2.16 5.06
CA CYS A 174 -0.46 -0.86 4.52
C CYS A 174 -1.87 -0.89 3.92
N PHE A 175 -2.22 -1.95 3.19
CA PHE A 175 -3.56 -2.17 2.65
C PHE A 175 -4.60 -2.19 3.77
N TYR A 176 -4.35 -2.91 4.87
CA TYR A 176 -5.26 -2.97 6.01
C TYR A 176 -5.63 -1.58 6.55
N VAL A 177 -4.66 -0.65 6.60
CA VAL A 177 -4.87 0.73 7.05
C VAL A 177 -5.54 1.58 5.96
N LEU A 178 -5.01 1.55 4.73
CA LEU A 178 -5.42 2.43 3.63
C LEU A 178 -6.76 2.04 3.03
N PHE A 179 -7.12 0.76 3.06
CA PHE A 179 -8.40 0.28 2.54
C PHE A 179 -9.58 0.91 3.28
N ALA A 180 -9.44 1.32 4.54
CA ALA A 180 -10.51 2.04 5.25
C ALA A 180 -10.67 3.51 4.82
N ASN A 181 -9.68 4.09 4.13
CA ASN A 181 -9.64 5.51 3.80
C ASN A 181 -10.21 5.79 2.40
N ARG A 182 -11.50 6.15 2.33
CA ARG A 182 -12.22 6.41 1.07
C ARG A 182 -11.61 7.54 0.24
N SER A 183 -11.14 8.59 0.90
CA SER A 183 -10.55 9.74 0.22
C SER A 183 -9.24 9.36 -0.47
N PHE A 184 -8.42 8.54 0.21
CA PHE A 184 -7.22 7.95 -0.37
C PHE A 184 -7.57 7.02 -1.54
N LEU A 185 -8.49 6.06 -1.34
CA LEU A 185 -8.86 5.08 -2.38
C LEU A 185 -9.35 5.76 -3.66
N ARG A 186 -10.26 6.75 -3.55
CA ARG A 186 -10.71 7.52 -4.72
C ARG A 186 -9.54 8.19 -5.42
N ARG A 187 -8.67 8.88 -4.67
CA ARG A 187 -7.53 9.61 -5.25
C ARG A 187 -6.51 8.67 -5.91
N PHE A 188 -6.23 7.53 -5.29
CA PHE A 188 -5.41 6.47 -5.87
C PHE A 188 -5.98 6.01 -7.22
N HIS A 189 -7.27 5.67 -7.27
CA HIS A 189 -7.92 5.25 -8.52
C HIS A 189 -8.00 6.36 -9.57
N GLU A 190 -8.05 7.64 -9.18
CA GLU A 190 -7.94 8.74 -10.14
C GLU A 190 -6.56 8.76 -10.81
N CYS A 191 -5.49 8.64 -10.02
CA CYS A 191 -4.13 8.61 -10.56
C CYS A 191 -3.89 7.38 -11.45
N ILE A 192 -4.37 6.20 -11.06
CA ILE A 192 -4.25 4.99 -11.89
C ILE A 192 -5.10 5.11 -13.17
N ALA A 193 -6.28 5.73 -13.08
CA ALA A 193 -7.12 5.97 -14.25
C ALA A 193 -6.43 6.87 -15.29
N ASP A 194 -5.59 7.82 -14.84
CA ASP A 194 -4.78 8.63 -15.76
C ASP A 194 -3.81 7.76 -16.56
N HIS A 195 -3.15 6.79 -15.93
CA HIS A 195 -2.25 5.84 -16.60
C HIS A 195 -3.02 4.93 -17.57
N ILE A 196 -4.16 4.39 -17.13
CA ILE A 196 -5.02 3.53 -17.97
C ILE A 196 -5.44 4.23 -19.25
N ARG A 197 -5.83 5.51 -19.19
CA ARG A 197 -6.29 6.24 -20.38
C ARG A 197 -5.19 6.51 -21.39
N MET A 198 -3.92 6.49 -20.96
CA MET A 198 -2.74 6.72 -21.80
C MET A 198 -2.20 5.46 -22.47
N ILE A 199 -2.75 4.28 -22.15
CA ILE A 199 -2.34 3.02 -22.78
C ILE A 199 -2.72 3.03 -24.26
N ASP A 200 -1.75 2.67 -25.12
CA ASP A 200 -2.03 2.22 -26.47
C ASP A 200 -2.37 0.72 -26.44
N ILE A 201 -3.62 0.38 -26.76
CA ILE A 201 -4.09 -1.01 -26.71
C ILE A 201 -3.41 -1.87 -27.79
N VAL A 202 -2.89 -1.26 -28.86
CA VAL A 202 -2.18 -1.97 -29.92
C VAL A 202 -0.83 -2.50 -29.43
N ASP A 203 -0.20 -1.79 -28.51
CA ASP A 203 1.09 -2.15 -27.92
C ASP A 203 0.96 -3.10 -26.71
N ALA A 204 -0.25 -3.24 -26.16
CA ALA A 204 -0.54 -4.19 -25.09
C ALA A 204 -0.54 -5.64 -25.62
N ASP A 205 -0.12 -6.58 -24.78
CA ASP A 205 -0.06 -7.98 -25.17
C ASP A 205 -1.47 -8.61 -25.35
N SER A 206 -1.49 -9.84 -25.85
CA SER A 206 -2.75 -10.54 -26.17
C SER A 206 -3.60 -10.92 -24.95
N GLU A 207 -3.03 -10.90 -23.74
CA GLU A 207 -3.72 -11.20 -22.49
C GLU A 207 -4.29 -9.92 -21.88
N GLU A 208 -3.51 -8.85 -21.82
CA GLU A 208 -3.91 -7.53 -21.30
C GLU A 208 -5.00 -6.90 -22.16
N SER A 209 -4.83 -6.93 -23.47
CA SER A 209 -5.79 -6.36 -24.44
C SER A 209 -7.18 -6.97 -24.33
N ARG A 210 -7.32 -8.21 -23.82
CA ARG A 210 -8.63 -8.85 -23.56
C ARG A 210 -9.45 -8.09 -22.52
N PHE A 211 -8.77 -7.43 -21.58
CA PHE A 211 -9.41 -6.66 -20.51
C PHE A 211 -9.56 -5.19 -20.85
N LEU A 212 -9.01 -4.74 -21.98
CA LEU A 212 -9.04 -3.35 -22.41
C LEU A 212 -10.04 -3.12 -23.56
N ARG A 213 -10.48 -1.87 -23.67
CA ARG A 213 -11.28 -1.36 -24.79
C ARG A 213 -10.96 0.11 -25.02
N GLU A 214 -11.09 0.52 -26.27
CA GLU A 214 -11.01 1.94 -26.63
C GLU A 214 -12.28 2.69 -26.21
N THR A 215 -12.09 3.96 -25.84
CA THR A 215 -13.16 4.92 -25.60
C THR A 215 -12.78 6.27 -26.19
N PRO A 216 -13.72 7.21 -26.35
CA PRO A 216 -13.40 8.57 -26.78
C PRO A 216 -12.39 9.31 -25.89
N ASN A 217 -12.20 8.86 -24.64
CA ASN A 217 -11.30 9.48 -23.65
C ASN A 217 -10.01 8.67 -23.44
N GLY A 218 -9.65 7.78 -24.37
CA GLY A 218 -8.51 6.87 -24.25
C GLY A 218 -8.91 5.44 -23.88
N ALA A 219 -7.94 4.62 -23.53
CA ALA A 219 -8.19 3.24 -23.11
C ALA A 219 -8.98 3.17 -21.79
N ALA A 220 -9.76 2.10 -21.65
CA ALA A 220 -10.48 1.79 -20.42
C ALA A 220 -10.58 0.28 -20.25
N VAL A 221 -10.71 -0.17 -19.00
CA VAL A 221 -11.00 -1.58 -18.74
C VAL A 221 -12.41 -1.96 -19.22
N ARG A 222 -12.60 -3.21 -19.61
CA ARG A 222 -13.92 -3.79 -19.87
C ARG A 222 -14.63 -4.03 -18.55
N ARG A 223 -15.90 -3.64 -18.45
CA ARG A 223 -16.67 -3.83 -17.21
C ARG A 223 -16.84 -5.32 -16.91
N ALA A 224 -16.48 -5.73 -15.71
CA ALA A 224 -16.74 -7.06 -15.18
C ALA A 224 -17.87 -7.03 -14.14
N ALA A 225 -18.56 -8.16 -13.97
CA ALA A 225 -19.56 -8.31 -12.92
C ALA A 225 -18.87 -8.33 -11.54
N ILE A 226 -19.34 -7.50 -10.61
CA ILE A 226 -18.75 -7.39 -9.27
C ILE A 226 -19.01 -8.70 -8.49
N PRO A 227 -17.97 -9.47 -8.12
CA PRO A 227 -18.11 -10.72 -7.37
C PRO A 227 -18.66 -10.50 -5.98
N GLU A 228 -19.29 -11.53 -5.40
CA GLU A 228 -19.90 -11.43 -4.07
C GLU A 228 -18.87 -11.12 -2.97
N TRP A 229 -17.66 -11.66 -3.08
CA TRP A 229 -16.60 -11.37 -2.10
C TRP A 229 -16.18 -9.89 -2.10
N VAL A 230 -16.23 -9.23 -3.27
CA VAL A 230 -15.93 -7.79 -3.42
C VAL A 230 -17.05 -6.95 -2.82
N LYS A 231 -18.30 -7.32 -3.09
CA LYS A 231 -19.48 -6.68 -2.48
C LYS A 231 -19.38 -6.74 -0.96
N ARG A 232 -19.07 -7.91 -0.41
CA ARG A 232 -18.85 -8.08 1.03
C ARG A 232 -17.73 -7.19 1.56
N ALA A 233 -16.59 -7.14 0.88
CA ALA A 233 -15.46 -6.30 1.29
C ALA A 233 -15.86 -4.80 1.34
N ALA A 234 -16.51 -4.29 0.29
CA ALA A 234 -17.01 -2.92 0.26
C ALA A 234 -18.07 -2.66 1.33
N PHE A 235 -18.99 -3.61 1.56
CA PHE A 235 -20.01 -3.51 2.59
C PHE A 235 -19.40 -3.39 3.99
N PHE A 236 -18.43 -4.24 4.33
CA PHE A 236 -17.79 -4.20 5.65
C PHE A 236 -16.89 -2.97 5.83
N ARG A 237 -16.16 -2.54 4.79
CA ARG A 237 -15.39 -1.29 4.84
C ARG A 237 -16.28 -0.09 5.17
N GLU A 238 -17.44 -0.01 4.51
CA GLU A 238 -18.42 1.07 4.70
C GLU A 238 -19.35 0.84 5.90
N ARG A 239 -19.17 -0.26 6.65
CA ARG A 239 -19.99 -0.65 7.81
C ARG A 239 -21.49 -0.68 7.50
N GLY A 240 -21.84 -1.13 6.30
CA GLY A 240 -23.23 -1.17 5.84
C GLY A 240 -23.88 0.21 5.68
N ARG A 241 -23.12 1.30 5.54
CA ARG A 241 -23.65 2.65 5.34
C ARG A 241 -23.31 3.19 3.96
N CYS A 242 -24.17 4.06 3.42
CA CYS A 242 -23.88 4.73 2.17
C CYS A 242 -22.62 5.61 2.29
N ALA A 243 -21.67 5.44 1.36
CA ALA A 243 -20.40 6.18 1.34
C ALA A 243 -20.55 7.70 1.16
N PHE A 244 -21.72 8.18 0.72
CA PHE A 244 -22.01 9.61 0.55
C PHE A 244 -22.89 10.20 1.65
N CYS A 245 -24.04 9.58 1.93
CA CYS A 245 -25.05 10.16 2.82
C CYS A 245 -25.20 9.45 4.17
N GLU A 246 -24.37 8.44 4.44
CA GLU A 246 -24.33 7.67 5.70
C GLU A 246 -25.62 6.92 6.06
N ARG A 247 -26.61 6.91 5.17
CA ARG A 247 -27.85 6.13 5.32
C ARG A 247 -27.49 4.68 5.61
N ASP A 248 -28.14 4.10 6.61
CA ASP A 248 -28.03 2.67 6.91
C ASP A 248 -28.57 1.82 5.75
N LEU A 249 -27.73 0.93 5.26
CA LEU A 249 -27.98 -0.07 4.22
C LEU A 249 -27.82 -1.49 4.76
N GLY A 250 -27.62 -1.66 6.07
CA GLY A 250 -27.49 -2.96 6.71
C GLY A 250 -28.80 -3.75 6.82
N GLY A 251 -29.91 -3.23 6.27
CA GLY A 251 -31.21 -3.88 6.25
C GLY A 251 -31.89 -3.98 7.62
N SER A 252 -31.24 -3.49 8.69
CA SER A 252 -31.73 -3.58 10.06
C SER A 252 -32.88 -2.60 10.34
N HIS A 253 -32.89 -1.45 9.64
CA HIS A 253 -33.91 -0.42 9.84
C HIS A 253 -34.95 -0.33 8.71
N SER A 254 -34.65 -0.84 7.52
CA SER A 254 -35.59 -0.87 6.40
C SER A 254 -35.21 -1.95 5.38
N PRO A 255 -36.10 -2.90 5.07
CA PRO A 255 -35.88 -3.87 4.00
C PRO A 255 -35.93 -3.23 2.59
N MET A 256 -36.39 -1.98 2.50
CA MET A 256 -36.50 -1.24 1.24
C MET A 256 -35.18 -0.55 0.86
N ASN A 257 -34.23 -0.41 1.79
CA ASN A 257 -32.93 0.19 1.50
C ASN A 257 -32.05 -0.80 0.72
N ARG A 258 -32.14 -0.75 -0.61
CA ARG A 258 -31.30 -1.57 -1.49
C ARG A 258 -29.90 -0.96 -1.58
N CYS A 259 -28.90 -1.77 -1.25
CA CYS A 259 -27.51 -1.42 -1.48
C CYS A 259 -27.17 -1.47 -2.98
N GLN A 260 -26.38 -0.51 -3.42
CA GLN A 260 -25.77 -0.47 -4.74
C GLN A 260 -24.25 -0.55 -4.57
N TYR A 261 -23.60 -1.30 -5.45
CA TYR A 261 -22.15 -1.42 -5.49
C TYR A 261 -21.69 -0.77 -6.78
N ASP A 262 -20.90 0.28 -6.66
CA ASP A 262 -20.48 1.08 -7.80
C ASP A 262 -19.00 1.46 -7.67
N HIS A 263 -18.38 1.81 -8.79
CA HIS A 263 -16.99 2.22 -8.84
C HIS A 263 -16.83 3.66 -8.28
N MET A 264 -15.81 3.90 -7.45
CA MET A 264 -15.41 5.24 -6.96
C MET A 264 -15.02 6.11 -8.15
N VAL A 265 -14.10 5.61 -8.97
CA VAL A 265 -13.78 6.15 -10.30
C VAL A 265 -14.47 5.27 -11.34
N PRO A 266 -15.42 5.81 -12.11
CA PRO A 266 -16.13 5.05 -13.14
C PRO A 266 -15.18 4.49 -14.21
N ILE A 267 -15.51 3.31 -14.73
CA ILE A 267 -14.77 2.69 -15.84
C ILE A 267 -14.69 3.59 -17.07
N SER A 268 -15.74 4.38 -17.36
CA SER A 268 -15.74 5.36 -18.46
C SER A 268 -14.72 6.50 -18.30
N HIS A 269 -14.16 6.65 -17.09
CA HIS A 269 -13.10 7.59 -16.76
C HIS A 269 -11.75 6.89 -16.49
N GLY A 270 -11.60 5.60 -16.85
CA GLY A 270 -10.37 4.83 -16.67
C GLY A 270 -10.27 4.08 -15.33
N GLY A 271 -11.32 4.09 -14.49
CA GLY A 271 -11.30 3.38 -13.23
C GLY A 271 -11.28 1.85 -13.37
N LEU A 272 -10.64 1.16 -12.42
CA LEU A 272 -10.39 -0.28 -12.47
C LEU A 272 -11.56 -1.14 -11.96
N ASN A 273 -11.62 -2.41 -12.38
CA ASN A 273 -12.44 -3.44 -11.75
C ASN A 273 -11.73 -4.01 -10.51
N ASP A 274 -11.45 -3.16 -9.52
CA ASP A 274 -10.67 -3.52 -8.34
C ASP A 274 -11.50 -3.40 -7.05
N VAL A 275 -11.24 -4.26 -6.05
CA VAL A 275 -11.96 -4.22 -4.76
C VAL A 275 -11.85 -2.87 -4.07
N SER A 276 -10.70 -2.21 -4.19
CA SER A 276 -10.44 -0.89 -3.61
C SER A 276 -11.09 0.25 -4.42
N ASN A 277 -11.57 -0.01 -5.64
CA ASN A 277 -12.38 0.94 -6.41
C ASN A 277 -13.89 0.77 -6.19
N ILE A 278 -14.37 -0.26 -5.49
CA ILE A 278 -15.81 -0.44 -5.27
C ILE A 278 -16.26 0.27 -3.99
N GLN A 279 -17.42 0.92 -4.02
CA GLN A 279 -18.08 1.58 -2.88
C GLN A 279 -19.54 1.17 -2.72
N LEU A 280 -20.04 1.30 -1.49
CA LEU A 280 -21.43 1.00 -1.11
C LEU A 280 -22.28 2.28 -1.14
N LEU A 281 -23.30 2.32 -1.99
CA LEU A 281 -24.20 3.47 -2.15
C LEU A 281 -25.66 3.10 -1.89
N CYS A 282 -26.46 4.07 -1.45
CA CYS A 282 -27.92 3.95 -1.55
C CYS A 282 -28.38 4.23 -2.98
N GLU A 283 -29.58 3.77 -3.34
CA GLU A 283 -30.18 4.01 -4.66
C GLU A 283 -30.18 5.50 -5.06
N ASP A 284 -30.60 6.40 -4.17
CA ASP A 284 -30.66 7.84 -4.44
C ASP A 284 -29.27 8.41 -4.79
N CYS A 285 -28.24 8.03 -4.02
CA CYS A 285 -26.87 8.49 -4.24
C CYS A 285 -26.26 7.87 -5.49
N ASN A 286 -26.52 6.59 -5.75
CA ASN A 286 -26.07 5.91 -6.96
C ASN A 286 -26.65 6.56 -8.22
N ASN A 287 -27.96 6.84 -8.22
CA ASN A 287 -28.65 7.50 -9.34
C ASN A 287 -28.14 8.92 -9.55
N ARG A 288 -27.82 9.65 -8.47
CA ARG A 288 -27.21 10.99 -8.56
C ARG A 288 -25.79 10.95 -9.12
N LYS A 289 -24.99 9.96 -8.74
CA LYS A 289 -23.60 9.80 -9.19
C LYS A 289 -23.53 9.50 -10.69
N GLY A 290 -24.27 8.49 -11.14
CA GLY A 290 -24.16 8.01 -12.52
C GLY A 290 -22.70 7.75 -12.92
N ALA A 291 -22.27 8.35 -14.04
CA ALA A 291 -20.90 8.24 -14.55
C ALA A 291 -19.93 9.31 -14.00
N GLN A 292 -20.30 10.06 -12.96
CA GLN A 292 -19.45 11.09 -12.38
C GLN A 292 -18.52 10.54 -11.30
N ILE A 293 -17.39 11.20 -11.11
CA ILE A 293 -16.55 11.05 -9.91
C ILE A 293 -17.09 12.04 -8.88
N MET A 294 -17.41 11.54 -7.68
CA MET A 294 -17.96 12.35 -6.59
C MET A 294 -17.10 12.24 -5.35
N GLU A 295 -17.04 13.31 -4.56
CA GLU A 295 -16.32 13.31 -3.27
C GLU A 295 -17.08 12.47 -2.24
N THR A 296 -16.44 11.41 -1.76
CA THR A 296 -16.99 10.53 -0.71
C THR A 296 -17.08 11.26 0.62
N SER A 297 -18.01 10.85 1.48
CA SER A 297 -18.09 11.39 2.84
C SER A 297 -16.76 11.24 3.59
N ARG A 298 -16.44 12.21 4.44
CA ARG A 298 -15.30 12.14 5.38
C ARG A 298 -15.75 11.74 6.79
N ILE A 299 -17.03 11.47 6.96
CA ILE A 299 -17.62 11.10 8.24
C ILE A 299 -17.60 9.57 8.37
N TYR A 300 -17.06 9.09 9.48
CA TYR A 300 -16.98 7.68 9.84
C TYR A 300 -17.59 7.49 11.22
N GLU A 301 -18.24 6.35 11.43
CA GLU A 301 -18.80 6.00 12.73
C GLU A 301 -17.68 5.82 13.77
N ARG A 302 -17.89 6.36 14.97
CA ARG A 302 -16.95 6.15 16.08
C ARG A 302 -16.98 4.69 16.50
N TRP A 303 -15.83 4.17 16.93
CA TRP A 303 -15.73 2.80 17.43
C TRP A 303 -16.51 2.59 18.74
N TYR A 304 -16.66 3.63 19.56
CA TYR A 304 -17.43 3.63 20.80
C TYR A 304 -17.89 5.06 21.15
N PRO A 305 -18.89 5.24 22.03
CA PRO A 305 -19.32 6.56 22.50
C PRO A 305 -18.19 7.30 23.24
N THR A 306 -17.92 8.57 22.89
CA THR A 306 -16.79 9.35 23.43
C THR A 306 -17.23 10.65 24.13
N ASP A 307 -18.46 10.71 24.62
CA ASP A 307 -19.01 11.90 25.27
C ASP A 307 -18.20 12.26 26.54
N ARG A 308 -17.44 13.36 26.47
CA ARG A 308 -16.73 13.91 27.62
C ARG A 308 -17.70 14.77 28.43
N ARG A 309 -17.91 14.42 29.71
CA ARG A 309 -18.57 15.34 30.67
C ARG A 309 -17.68 16.57 30.81
N ARG A 310 -18.13 17.72 30.30
CA ARG A 310 -17.48 19.00 30.56
C ARG A 310 -17.85 19.41 31.99
N SER A 311 -16.86 19.45 32.89
CA SER A 311 -16.96 20.17 34.17
C SER A 311 -16.92 21.67 33.92
#